data_AF-A0A4Q9YR25-F1
#
_entry.id   AF-A0A4Q9YR25-F1
#
_cell.length_a   1.000
_cell.length_b   1.000
_cell.length_c   1.000
_cell.angle_alpha   90.00
_cell.angle_beta   90.00
_cell.angle_gamma   90.00
#
_symmetry.space_group_name_H-M   'P 1'
#
loop_
_entity.id
_entity.type
_entity.pdbx_description
1 polymer ?
#
loop_
_entity_poly.entity_id
_entity_poly.type
_entity_poly.pdbx_seq_one_letter_code
_entity_poly.pdbx_strand_id
1 'polypeptide(L)'
;MKKSIKDALCKFGLMLFLAMYTIAGKAQAVPGAQFTMSISTASATANTIDVTLSVTATNPSPGMRFSGFSTSINFNTAIINGGTISAAYVPNSRSESLNTAGLTQNSIGTATVGTIRLATVQLSGASSIDMPQGTSLTLGTWRITNTAQWATGNANLWLQDVLISGKTNSTVLAFPYGAATPQFAYTTTTPASPPGVILSHTSTVPYSLSVGQICATSGIASVTNAACFGGTGSATITLSPIPTLKDITYTGAGTGSATLTAGGAFTLTGLAAGTYSVVVSNAGCGNVTVPVTVTAPALQTNSTTAAACGSYTWTAGNGVTYTASGDYTYTDTSGACPVQRTLHLTITPETNNTTTASACGTYHWGVNDVNYTQSGTYTSVRDCHTETLVLTIIAPSTHTNIVSACGSYTWANNGQTYTASGTYNGTTTNCVTEVLALTITPSSTHTTTVSTCDSYTWLENGQTYTASGTYSSVNGCHTELLNLTINSYTITTQPATTNICGAVGSTASMSVATNVPVSSYSWQYRVPTTANPNPAWITITAANAAVYSNYDTATLGITKTSTLPAKGTQYRVLINEGDCGILASDLAS
;
A
#
# COMPACT_ATOMS: atom_id res chain seq x y z
N MET A 1 139.59 -16.21 7.88
CA MET A 1 138.71 -17.14 7.12
C MET A 1 137.23 -16.89 7.47
N LYS A 2 136.69 -15.74 7.05
CA LYS A 2 135.34 -15.26 7.44
C LYS A 2 134.32 -15.29 6.27
N LYS A 3 134.61 -16.04 5.20
CA LYS A 3 133.90 -15.93 3.91
C LYS A 3 133.53 -17.26 3.25
N SER A 4 133.28 -18.33 4.02
CA SER A 4 132.80 -19.60 3.47
C SER A 4 131.89 -20.38 4.44
N ILE A 5 130.96 -19.69 5.11
CA ILE A 5 129.87 -20.30 5.91
C ILE A 5 128.48 -19.69 5.55
N LYS A 6 128.43 -18.65 4.70
CA LYS A 6 127.17 -17.97 4.36
C LYS A 6 126.40 -18.56 3.16
N ASP A 7 127.04 -19.35 2.29
CA ASP A 7 126.36 -19.91 1.10
C ASP A 7 125.74 -21.30 1.31
N ALA A 8 126.11 -22.03 2.37
CA ALA A 8 125.50 -23.31 2.71
C ALA A 8 124.21 -23.17 3.55
N LEU A 9 124.06 -22.08 4.33
CA LEU A 9 122.85 -21.85 5.13
C LEU A 9 121.65 -21.36 4.29
N CYS A 10 121.87 -20.72 3.15
CA CYS A 10 120.78 -20.17 2.33
C CYS A 10 120.07 -21.25 1.48
N LYS A 11 120.79 -22.29 1.04
CA LYS A 11 120.20 -23.41 0.27
C LYS A 11 119.58 -24.50 1.15
N PHE A 12 120.06 -24.68 2.38
CA PHE A 12 119.43 -25.61 3.33
C PHE A 12 118.19 -25.00 4.03
N GLY A 13 118.18 -23.68 4.26
CA GLY A 13 117.03 -22.97 4.81
C GLY A 13 115.82 -22.94 3.86
N LEU A 14 116.04 -22.80 2.55
CA LEU A 14 114.97 -22.75 1.56
C LEU A 14 114.40 -24.15 1.23
N MET A 15 115.22 -25.21 1.24
CA MET A 15 114.72 -26.59 1.07
C MET A 15 114.09 -27.16 2.34
N LEU A 16 114.48 -26.73 3.56
CA LEU A 16 113.80 -27.14 4.79
C LEU A 16 112.46 -26.41 4.98
N PHE A 17 112.33 -25.16 4.50
CA PHE A 17 111.04 -24.45 4.46
C PHE A 17 110.09 -24.95 3.35
N LEU A 18 110.62 -25.51 2.25
CA LEU A 18 109.79 -26.09 1.19
C LEU A 18 109.46 -27.59 1.42
N ALA A 19 110.24 -28.29 2.25
CA ALA A 19 109.96 -29.67 2.67
C ALA A 19 109.13 -29.79 3.96
N MET A 20 108.97 -28.71 4.74
CA MET A 20 107.98 -28.67 5.83
C MET A 20 106.58 -28.21 5.39
N TYR A 21 106.37 -27.97 4.09
CA TYR A 21 105.04 -27.70 3.51
C TYR A 21 104.41 -28.91 2.79
N THR A 22 105.00 -30.11 2.91
CA THR A 22 104.53 -31.32 2.19
C THR A 22 104.30 -32.54 3.06
N ILE A 23 104.29 -32.39 4.39
CA ILE A 23 103.79 -33.43 5.30
C ILE A 23 102.35 -33.08 5.69
N ALA A 24 101.42 -33.93 5.26
CA ALA A 24 99.97 -33.87 5.45
C ALA A 24 99.21 -32.83 4.61
N GLY A 25 98.94 -33.20 3.35
CA GLY A 25 97.72 -32.79 2.66
C GLY A 25 96.48 -33.31 3.39
N LYS A 26 96.14 -32.72 4.53
CA LYS A 26 94.76 -32.65 5.02
C LYS A 26 94.28 -31.26 4.63
N ALA A 27 93.46 -31.16 3.58
CA ALA A 27 92.75 -29.93 3.28
C ALA A 27 92.04 -29.48 4.57
N GLN A 28 92.42 -28.32 5.09
CA GLN A 28 91.96 -27.86 6.39
C GLN A 28 90.48 -27.47 6.28
N ALA A 29 89.60 -28.16 7.02
CA ALA A 29 88.18 -27.81 7.11
C ALA A 29 88.01 -26.34 7.48
N VAL A 30 86.92 -25.70 7.03
CA VAL A 30 86.65 -24.28 7.31
C VAL A 30 86.73 -24.06 8.83
N PRO A 31 87.69 -23.27 9.33
CA PRO A 31 87.86 -23.07 10.77
C PRO A 31 86.56 -22.54 11.39
N GLY A 32 86.10 -23.18 12.47
CA GLY A 32 84.86 -22.80 13.13
C GLY A 32 83.59 -23.45 12.57
N ALA A 33 83.62 -24.19 11.45
CA ALA A 33 82.40 -24.75 10.87
C ALA A 33 81.77 -25.88 11.69
N GLN A 34 80.50 -25.73 12.04
CA GLN A 34 79.77 -26.64 12.90
C GLN A 34 78.35 -26.87 12.39
N PHE A 35 77.93 -28.13 12.45
CA PHE A 35 76.56 -28.55 12.17
C PHE A 35 75.95 -29.17 13.42
N THR A 36 74.64 -29.05 13.57
CA THR A 36 73.87 -29.87 14.52
C THR A 36 73.02 -30.86 13.74
N MET A 37 73.24 -32.16 13.93
CA MET A 37 72.38 -33.22 13.41
C MET A 37 71.42 -33.67 14.51
N SER A 38 70.13 -33.72 14.21
CA SER A 38 69.09 -33.97 15.20
C SER A 38 68.12 -35.05 14.81
N ILE A 39 67.59 -35.76 15.82
CA ILE A 39 66.29 -36.41 15.74
C ILE A 39 65.25 -35.30 15.97
N SER A 40 64.53 -34.89 14.91
CA SER A 40 63.58 -33.78 14.99
C SER A 40 62.22 -34.23 15.54
N THR A 41 61.77 -35.40 15.12
CA THR A 41 60.52 -36.02 15.55
C THR A 41 60.67 -37.54 15.49
N ALA A 42 60.03 -38.25 16.41
CA ALA A 42 59.82 -39.69 16.27
C ALA A 42 58.41 -40.09 16.70
N SER A 43 57.83 -41.06 16.02
CA SER A 43 56.51 -41.61 16.35
C SER A 43 56.50 -43.12 16.15
N ALA A 44 55.63 -43.83 16.86
CA ALA A 44 55.53 -45.28 16.78
C ALA A 44 54.10 -45.74 16.48
N THR A 45 54.02 -46.88 15.80
CA THR A 45 52.82 -47.72 15.74
C THR A 45 53.10 -49.01 16.52
N ALA A 46 52.21 -50.00 16.42
CA ALA A 46 52.44 -51.32 17.03
C ALA A 46 53.73 -51.99 16.51
N ASN A 47 54.10 -51.78 15.24
CA ASN A 47 55.20 -52.49 14.58
C ASN A 47 56.23 -51.57 13.91
N THR A 48 56.00 -50.26 13.87
CA THR A 48 56.91 -49.33 13.18
C THR A 48 57.32 -48.17 14.08
N ILE A 49 58.53 -47.64 13.87
CA ILE A 49 59.01 -46.38 14.45
C ILE A 49 59.46 -45.51 13.28
N ASP A 50 58.84 -44.35 13.11
CA ASP A 50 59.23 -43.36 12.12
C ASP A 50 60.11 -42.31 12.80
N VAL A 51 61.35 -42.17 12.34
CA VAL A 51 62.35 -41.24 12.89
C VAL A 51 62.73 -40.22 11.82
N THR A 52 62.44 -38.95 12.09
CA THR A 52 62.80 -37.84 11.20
C THR A 52 64.11 -37.22 11.68
N LEU A 53 65.06 -37.03 10.76
CA LEU A 53 66.31 -36.36 11.04
C LEU A 53 66.36 -34.97 10.40
N SER A 54 67.03 -34.04 11.06
CA SER A 54 67.36 -32.73 10.51
C SER A 54 68.84 -32.40 10.70
N VAL A 55 69.33 -31.48 9.88
CA VAL A 55 70.66 -30.88 10.03
C VAL A 55 70.52 -29.35 10.03
N THR A 56 71.22 -28.69 10.95
CA THR A 56 71.24 -27.23 11.06
C THR A 56 72.67 -26.74 10.98
N ALA A 57 72.93 -25.73 10.15
CA ALA A 57 74.23 -25.06 10.12
C ALA A 57 74.31 -24.10 11.32
N THR A 58 75.16 -24.38 12.30
CA THR A 58 75.24 -23.58 13.54
C THR A 58 76.40 -22.59 13.55
N ASN A 59 77.48 -22.87 12.83
CA ASN A 59 78.67 -22.01 12.64
C ASN A 59 79.37 -22.46 11.33
N PRO A 60 80.17 -21.66 10.59
CA PRO A 60 80.57 -20.26 10.77
C PRO A 60 79.66 -19.30 10.00
N SER A 61 79.87 -17.98 10.15
CA SER A 61 79.33 -16.97 9.23
C SER A 61 80.26 -16.89 7.98
N PRO A 62 79.75 -16.91 6.74
CA PRO A 62 78.34 -16.69 6.32
C PRO A 62 77.45 -17.94 6.34
N GLY A 63 78.00 -19.13 6.52
CA GLY A 63 77.28 -20.41 6.53
C GLY A 63 78.14 -21.52 5.93
N MET A 64 77.49 -22.63 5.57
CA MET A 64 78.11 -23.75 4.88
C MET A 64 77.23 -24.25 3.75
N ARG A 65 77.79 -24.96 2.77
CA ARG A 65 77.00 -25.54 1.68
C ARG A 65 76.87 -27.06 1.86
N PHE A 66 75.69 -27.52 2.24
CA PHE A 66 75.42 -28.93 2.54
C PHE A 66 75.47 -29.80 1.29
N SER A 67 76.24 -30.88 1.37
CA SER A 67 76.46 -31.80 0.26
C SER A 67 76.02 -33.21 0.59
N GLY A 68 76.02 -33.65 1.85
CA GLY A 68 75.67 -35.03 2.16
C GLY A 68 75.74 -35.37 3.62
N PHE A 69 75.37 -36.60 3.97
CA PHE A 69 75.45 -37.08 5.33
C PHE A 69 75.52 -38.60 5.41
N SER A 70 75.95 -39.09 6.57
CA SER A 70 75.83 -40.47 6.99
C SER A 70 75.63 -40.51 8.50
N THR A 71 74.95 -41.54 9.01
CA THR A 71 74.75 -41.70 10.46
C THR A 71 74.24 -43.10 10.77
N SER A 72 74.12 -43.45 12.04
CA SER A 72 73.27 -44.55 12.48
C SER A 72 72.24 -44.05 13.47
N ILE A 73 71.00 -44.52 13.32
CA ILE A 73 69.95 -44.34 14.31
C ILE A 73 69.97 -45.58 15.18
N ASN A 74 70.28 -45.40 16.45
CA ASN A 74 70.32 -46.44 17.46
C ASN A 74 69.08 -46.37 18.34
N PHE A 75 68.70 -47.51 18.91
CA PHE A 75 67.59 -47.64 19.84
C PHE A 75 67.81 -48.83 20.79
N ASN A 76 67.12 -48.82 21.92
CA ASN A 76 67.20 -49.87 22.94
C ASN A 76 66.75 -51.22 22.34
N THR A 77 67.53 -52.27 22.53
CA THR A 77 67.20 -53.61 22.02
C THR A 77 66.09 -54.29 22.83
N ALA A 78 65.83 -53.84 24.06
CA ALA A 78 64.79 -54.39 24.93
C ALA A 78 63.37 -54.27 24.34
N ILE A 79 63.12 -53.27 23.48
CA ILE A 79 61.80 -53.06 22.86
C ILE A 79 61.52 -54.00 21.68
N ILE A 80 62.53 -54.70 21.15
CA ILE A 80 62.42 -55.51 19.91
C ILE A 80 61.48 -56.72 20.08
N ASN A 81 61.25 -57.19 21.32
CA ASN A 81 60.26 -58.23 21.61
C ASN A 81 60.39 -59.50 20.76
N GLY A 82 61.63 -59.91 20.48
CA GLY A 82 61.94 -61.13 19.71
C GLY A 82 61.71 -61.06 18.19
N GLY A 83 61.28 -59.92 17.64
CA GLY A 83 61.10 -59.74 16.20
C GLY A 83 62.38 -59.33 15.45
N THR A 84 62.26 -59.26 14.13
CA THR A 84 63.36 -58.89 13.21
C THR A 84 63.17 -57.46 12.73
N ILE A 85 64.27 -56.69 12.72
CA ILE A 85 64.27 -55.28 12.31
C ILE A 85 64.61 -55.14 10.83
N SER A 86 63.78 -54.37 10.14
CA SER A 86 64.05 -53.80 8.83
C SER A 86 63.88 -52.28 8.88
N ALA A 87 64.38 -51.55 7.89
CA ALA A 87 64.09 -50.12 7.78
C ALA A 87 64.04 -49.66 6.33
N ALA A 88 63.22 -48.64 6.08
CA ALA A 88 63.01 -48.05 4.77
C ALA A 88 62.92 -46.52 4.88
N TYR A 89 63.32 -45.82 3.83
CA TYR A 89 63.08 -44.39 3.72
C TYR A 89 61.60 -44.13 3.42
N VAL A 90 60.97 -43.18 4.12
CA VAL A 90 59.59 -42.76 3.85
C VAL A 90 59.60 -41.74 2.70
N PRO A 91 58.95 -42.00 1.56
CA PRO A 91 58.92 -41.07 0.43
C PRO A 91 58.39 -39.69 0.81
N ASN A 92 58.88 -38.64 0.14
CA ASN A 92 58.43 -37.25 0.29
C ASN A 92 58.52 -36.68 1.73
N SER A 93 59.44 -37.21 2.55
CA SER A 93 59.58 -36.81 3.97
C SER A 93 60.77 -35.88 4.27
N ARG A 94 61.53 -35.46 3.26
CA ARG A 94 62.67 -34.54 3.37
C ARG A 94 62.36 -33.17 2.78
N SER A 95 63.17 -32.16 3.11
CA SER A 95 63.05 -30.81 2.55
C SER A 95 63.09 -30.82 1.02
N GLU A 96 62.21 -30.03 0.40
CA GLU A 96 62.06 -30.01 -1.06
C GLU A 96 63.35 -29.63 -1.78
N SER A 97 64.14 -28.73 -1.20
CA SER A 97 65.46 -28.35 -1.73
C SER A 97 66.41 -29.55 -1.92
N LEU A 98 66.33 -30.57 -1.07
CA LEU A 98 67.11 -31.81 -1.20
C LEU A 98 66.55 -32.74 -2.28
N ASN A 99 65.23 -32.72 -2.53
CA ASN A 99 64.61 -33.42 -3.66
C ASN A 99 65.08 -32.78 -4.97
N THR A 100 64.95 -31.46 -5.09
CA THR A 100 65.34 -30.71 -6.29
C THR A 100 66.84 -30.86 -6.59
N ALA A 101 67.68 -30.87 -5.56
CA ALA A 101 69.12 -31.09 -5.71
C ALA A 101 69.50 -32.52 -6.16
N GLY A 102 68.56 -33.47 -6.12
CA GLY A 102 68.78 -34.85 -6.57
C GLY A 102 69.55 -35.72 -5.57
N LEU A 103 69.48 -35.43 -4.27
CA LEU A 103 70.14 -36.27 -3.26
C LEU A 103 69.53 -37.68 -3.31
N THR A 104 70.34 -38.73 -3.40
CA THR A 104 69.85 -40.11 -3.37
C THR A 104 69.46 -40.54 -1.95
N GLN A 105 68.65 -41.60 -1.83
CA GLN A 105 68.34 -42.20 -0.53
C GLN A 105 69.56 -42.97 0.00
N ASN A 106 69.76 -42.95 1.31
CA ASN A 106 70.82 -43.74 1.93
C ASN A 106 70.54 -45.23 1.73
N SER A 107 71.56 -46.00 1.31
CA SER A 107 71.52 -47.45 1.48
C SER A 107 71.45 -47.76 2.97
N ILE A 108 70.49 -48.60 3.36
CA ILE A 108 70.20 -48.92 4.77
C ILE A 108 70.79 -50.28 5.13
N GLY A 109 71.50 -50.36 6.26
CA GLY A 109 72.00 -51.62 6.81
C GLY A 109 71.43 -51.90 8.20
N THR A 110 70.93 -53.11 8.44
CA THR A 110 70.29 -53.54 9.71
C THR A 110 70.97 -54.73 10.37
N ALA A 111 72.21 -55.05 9.97
CA ALA A 111 72.95 -56.23 10.43
C ALA A 111 73.32 -56.20 11.94
N THR A 112 73.29 -55.04 12.57
CA THR A 112 73.56 -54.87 14.01
C THR A 112 72.24 -54.61 14.73
N VAL A 113 71.92 -55.45 15.71
CA VAL A 113 70.67 -55.35 16.48
C VAL A 113 70.62 -54.01 17.23
N GLY A 114 69.46 -53.34 17.21
CA GLY A 114 69.27 -52.03 17.85
C GLY A 114 69.86 -50.85 17.06
N THR A 115 70.26 -51.06 15.80
CA THR A 115 70.84 -50.00 14.97
C THR A 115 70.39 -50.11 13.52
N ILE A 116 70.01 -48.98 12.93
CA ILE A 116 69.92 -48.84 11.47
C ILE A 116 71.06 -47.93 10.98
N ARG A 117 71.85 -48.44 10.04
CA ARG A 117 72.99 -47.72 9.44
C ARG A 117 72.53 -47.02 8.18
N LEU A 118 72.74 -45.73 8.10
CA LEU A 118 72.52 -44.93 6.90
C LEU A 118 73.88 -44.70 6.23
N ALA A 119 74.12 -45.38 5.10
CA ALA A 119 75.34 -45.21 4.33
C ALA A 119 75.47 -43.79 3.78
N THR A 120 76.69 -43.34 3.50
CA THR A 120 76.93 -41.99 2.99
C THR A 120 76.19 -41.73 1.69
N VAL A 121 75.42 -40.65 1.66
CA VAL A 121 74.86 -40.04 0.46
C VAL A 121 75.45 -38.66 0.27
N GLN A 122 75.60 -38.24 -0.99
CA GLN A 122 76.17 -36.95 -1.31
C GLN A 122 75.70 -36.41 -2.66
N LEU A 123 75.69 -35.09 -2.74
CA LEU A 123 75.46 -34.25 -3.90
C LEU A 123 76.80 -33.84 -4.52
N SER A 124 76.77 -33.56 -5.82
CA SER A 124 77.87 -32.87 -6.48
C SER A 124 78.09 -31.46 -5.90
N GLY A 125 79.28 -30.89 -6.09
CA GLY A 125 79.56 -29.51 -5.68
C GLY A 125 78.55 -28.50 -6.24
N ALA A 126 78.15 -28.63 -7.50
CA ALA A 126 77.19 -27.74 -8.15
C ALA A 126 75.76 -27.86 -7.61
N SER A 127 75.35 -29.06 -7.16
CA SER A 127 73.99 -29.35 -6.67
C SER A 127 73.83 -29.18 -5.15
N SER A 128 74.93 -29.00 -4.43
CA SER A 128 74.92 -28.79 -2.97
C SER A 128 74.11 -27.53 -2.59
N ILE A 129 73.61 -27.46 -1.35
CA ILE A 129 72.62 -26.46 -0.93
C ILE A 129 73.26 -25.47 0.02
N ASP A 130 73.17 -24.18 -0.27
CA ASP A 130 73.64 -23.13 0.64
C ASP A 130 72.78 -23.13 1.92
N MET A 131 73.44 -23.30 3.05
CA MET A 131 72.85 -23.18 4.38
C MET A 131 73.52 -22.01 5.11
N PRO A 132 72.97 -20.79 5.00
CA PRO A 132 73.32 -19.70 5.91
C PRO A 132 73.20 -20.15 7.37
N GLN A 133 73.97 -19.54 8.26
CA GLN A 133 73.89 -19.86 9.70
C GLN A 133 72.44 -19.82 10.22
N GLY A 134 72.05 -20.82 10.99
CA GLY A 134 70.69 -21.01 11.51
C GLY A 134 69.73 -21.76 10.56
N THR A 135 70.12 -21.99 9.30
CA THR A 135 69.31 -22.73 8.34
C THR A 135 69.23 -24.20 8.72
N SER A 136 68.03 -24.78 8.67
CA SER A 136 67.78 -26.19 8.97
C SER A 136 67.17 -26.91 7.77
N LEU A 137 67.67 -28.10 7.47
CA LEU A 137 67.12 -28.99 6.44
C LEU A 137 66.62 -30.27 7.10
N THR A 138 65.42 -30.71 6.72
CA THR A 138 64.91 -32.04 7.06
C THR A 138 65.54 -33.04 6.11
N LEU A 139 66.36 -33.94 6.63
CA LEU A 139 67.10 -34.94 5.85
C LEU A 139 66.19 -36.06 5.34
N GLY A 140 65.12 -36.35 6.10
CA GLY A 140 64.13 -37.35 5.76
C GLY A 140 63.59 -38.07 6.99
N THR A 141 62.66 -38.98 6.75
CA THR A 141 62.10 -39.88 7.75
C THR A 141 62.43 -41.32 7.38
N TRP A 142 62.94 -42.08 8.35
CA TRP A 142 63.21 -43.50 8.23
C TRP A 142 62.23 -44.27 9.08
N ARG A 143 61.53 -45.21 8.44
CA ARG A 143 60.62 -46.15 9.08
C ARG A 143 61.40 -47.40 9.45
N ILE A 144 61.56 -47.63 10.74
CA ILE A 144 62.05 -48.86 11.33
C ILE A 144 60.85 -49.78 11.53
N THR A 145 60.88 -50.98 10.97
CA THR A 145 59.79 -51.96 11.05
C THR A 145 60.27 -53.20 11.79
N ASN A 146 59.48 -53.63 12.77
CA ASN A 146 59.65 -54.85 13.52
C ASN A 146 58.59 -55.87 13.12
N THR A 147 59.00 -57.11 12.84
CA THR A 147 58.06 -58.20 12.55
C THR A 147 57.21 -58.59 13.75
N ALA A 148 57.67 -58.33 14.97
CA ALA A 148 56.88 -58.43 16.19
C ALA A 148 56.38 -57.05 16.63
N GLN A 149 55.30 -57.00 17.41
CA GLN A 149 54.89 -55.76 18.05
C GLN A 149 55.97 -55.31 19.04
N TRP A 150 56.26 -54.00 19.08
CA TRP A 150 57.19 -53.44 20.05
C TRP A 150 56.74 -53.75 21.48
N ALA A 151 57.64 -54.20 22.33
CA ALA A 151 57.34 -54.36 23.75
C ALA A 151 57.08 -52.97 24.36
N THR A 152 56.12 -52.90 25.28
CA THR A 152 55.80 -51.66 25.99
C THR A 152 57.05 -51.14 26.72
N GLY A 153 57.44 -49.90 26.43
CA GLY A 153 58.63 -49.30 27.02
C GLY A 153 59.10 -48.06 26.28
N ASN A 154 60.27 -47.56 26.66
CA ASN A 154 60.91 -46.42 26.01
C ASN A 154 61.99 -46.93 25.04
N ALA A 155 61.84 -46.58 23.76
CA ALA A 155 62.77 -46.94 22.70
C ALA A 155 64.15 -46.30 22.86
N ASN A 156 64.23 -45.12 23.50
CA ASN A 156 65.45 -44.31 23.66
C ASN A 156 66.27 -44.27 22.37
N LEU A 157 66.01 -43.29 21.50
CA LEU A 157 66.69 -43.16 20.21
C LEU A 157 67.92 -42.26 20.31
N TRP A 158 69.02 -42.61 19.65
CA TRP A 158 70.19 -41.73 19.58
C TRP A 158 70.99 -41.87 18.28
N LEU A 159 71.75 -40.84 17.94
CA LEU A 159 72.64 -40.86 16.78
C LEU A 159 74.05 -41.30 17.19
N GLN A 160 74.76 -41.96 16.27
CA GLN A 160 76.08 -42.53 16.57
C GLN A 160 77.20 -41.48 16.53
N ASP A 161 77.84 -41.24 17.67
CA ASP A 161 78.85 -40.19 17.89
C ASP A 161 80.31 -40.65 17.78
N VAL A 162 80.58 -41.95 17.80
CA VAL A 162 81.93 -42.50 17.64
C VAL A 162 81.91 -43.64 16.62
N LEU A 163 83.01 -43.80 15.88
CA LEU A 163 83.16 -44.94 14.98
C LEU A 163 83.24 -46.25 15.78
N ILE A 164 82.23 -47.10 15.61
CA ILE A 164 82.13 -48.43 16.24
C ILE A 164 81.85 -49.46 15.13
N SER A 165 82.45 -50.65 15.24
CA SER A 165 82.19 -51.74 14.30
C SER A 165 80.68 -52.05 14.24
N GLY A 166 80.15 -52.24 13.03
CA GLY A 166 78.71 -52.45 12.82
C GLY A 166 77.86 -51.17 12.88
N LYS A 167 78.46 -49.99 13.08
CA LYS A 167 77.75 -48.70 13.07
C LYS A 167 78.42 -47.71 12.12
N THR A 168 77.69 -46.68 11.73
CA THR A 168 78.14 -45.56 10.89
C THR A 168 78.16 -44.30 11.73
N ASN A 169 79.35 -43.71 11.90
CA ASN A 169 79.52 -42.45 12.64
C ASN A 169 78.77 -41.31 11.97
N SER A 170 78.13 -40.44 12.75
CA SER A 170 77.44 -39.25 12.24
C SER A 170 78.42 -38.31 11.56
N THR A 171 78.22 -38.09 10.26
CA THR A 171 79.06 -37.26 9.41
C THR A 171 78.19 -36.34 8.57
N VAL A 172 78.58 -35.08 8.44
CA VAL A 172 78.02 -34.12 7.48
C VAL A 172 79.10 -33.79 6.44
N LEU A 173 78.76 -33.87 5.16
CA LEU A 173 79.61 -33.45 4.06
C LEU A 173 79.18 -32.07 3.62
N ALA A 174 80.12 -31.13 3.51
CA ALA A 174 79.83 -29.77 3.09
C ALA A 174 81.00 -29.09 2.38
N PHE A 175 80.67 -28.12 1.54
CA PHE A 175 81.61 -27.20 0.90
C PHE A 175 81.59 -25.84 1.62
N PRO A 176 82.63 -25.00 1.45
CA PRO A 176 82.54 -23.59 1.83
C PRO A 176 81.31 -22.92 1.21
N TYR A 177 80.73 -21.94 1.90
CA TYR A 177 79.55 -21.24 1.42
C TYR A 177 79.76 -20.65 0.01
N GLY A 178 78.81 -20.88 -0.90
CA GLY A 178 78.91 -20.43 -2.29
C GLY A 178 80.00 -21.12 -3.14
N ALA A 179 80.70 -22.13 -2.63
CA ALA A 179 81.76 -22.84 -3.33
C ALA A 179 81.38 -24.28 -3.68
N ALA A 180 81.97 -24.83 -4.75
CA ALA A 180 81.77 -26.20 -5.19
C ALA A 180 82.95 -27.14 -4.89
N THR A 181 84.09 -26.61 -4.43
CA THR A 181 85.29 -27.36 -4.02
C THR A 181 86.12 -26.55 -3.00
N PRO A 182 86.97 -27.21 -2.17
CA PRO A 182 87.01 -28.65 -1.89
C PRO A 182 85.87 -29.07 -0.93
N GLN A 183 85.47 -30.34 -0.98
CA GLN A 183 84.50 -30.92 -0.05
C GLN A 183 85.19 -31.26 1.27
N PHE A 184 84.49 -31.06 2.39
CA PHE A 184 84.96 -31.44 3.71
C PHE A 184 83.96 -32.37 4.40
N ALA A 185 84.50 -33.33 5.16
CA ALA A 185 83.72 -34.19 6.03
C ALA A 185 83.84 -33.71 7.48
N TYR A 186 82.70 -33.36 8.07
CA TYR A 186 82.57 -32.97 9.46
C TYR A 186 82.06 -34.16 10.24
N THR A 187 82.83 -34.64 11.21
CA THR A 187 82.42 -35.70 12.12
C THR A 187 82.17 -35.13 13.51
N THR A 188 81.52 -35.91 14.35
CA THR A 188 81.50 -35.71 15.79
C THR A 188 82.92 -35.68 16.39
N THR A 189 83.15 -34.81 17.37
CA THR A 189 84.40 -34.72 18.15
C THR A 189 84.05 -34.74 19.65
N THR A 190 84.91 -35.33 20.48
CA THR A 190 84.73 -35.39 21.93
C THR A 190 85.94 -34.76 22.64
N PRO A 191 85.78 -33.62 23.38
CA PRO A 191 84.59 -32.79 23.52
C PRO A 191 84.19 -32.09 22.21
N ALA A 192 82.92 -31.70 22.07
CA ALA A 192 82.42 -31.03 20.86
C ALA A 192 83.12 -29.68 20.66
N SER A 193 83.97 -29.60 19.64
CA SER A 193 84.68 -28.38 19.25
C SER A 193 84.56 -28.16 17.74
N PRO A 194 84.33 -26.92 17.27
CA PRO A 194 84.45 -26.61 15.86
C PRO A 194 85.90 -26.83 15.35
N PRO A 195 86.09 -27.24 14.08
CA PRO A 195 85.04 -27.66 13.16
C PRO A 195 84.51 -29.08 13.45
N GLY A 196 83.20 -29.32 13.34
CA GLY A 196 82.62 -30.64 13.61
C GLY A 196 81.09 -30.75 13.56
N VAL A 197 80.55 -31.87 14.05
CA VAL A 197 79.11 -32.12 14.18
C VAL A 197 78.73 -32.27 15.65
N ILE A 198 77.69 -31.56 16.08
CA ILE A 198 77.00 -31.77 17.36
C ILE A 198 75.78 -32.66 17.08
N LEU A 199 75.51 -33.61 17.97
CA LEU A 199 74.29 -34.41 17.92
C LEU A 199 73.31 -33.93 18.99
N SER A 200 72.04 -33.76 18.66
CA SER A 200 71.04 -33.37 19.67
C SER A 200 70.74 -34.49 20.66
N HIS A 201 70.93 -35.75 20.26
CA HIS A 201 70.69 -36.92 21.09
C HIS A 201 71.84 -37.92 20.93
N THR A 202 72.45 -38.28 22.05
CA THR A 202 73.56 -39.26 22.14
C THR A 202 73.13 -40.43 23.03
N SER A 203 73.97 -41.45 23.16
CA SER A 203 73.66 -42.59 24.03
C SER A 203 73.48 -42.20 25.51
N THR A 204 73.99 -41.04 25.93
CA THR A 204 73.89 -40.54 27.32
C THR A 204 72.67 -39.64 27.52
N VAL A 205 72.16 -39.02 26.46
CA VAL A 205 70.96 -38.17 26.46
C VAL A 205 70.11 -38.57 25.25
N PRO A 206 69.39 -39.71 25.32
CA PRO A 206 68.62 -40.22 24.19
C PRO A 206 67.28 -39.49 24.03
N TYR A 207 66.74 -39.51 22.81
CA TYR A 207 65.37 -39.09 22.52
C TYR A 207 64.40 -40.13 23.08
N SER A 208 63.60 -39.75 24.07
CA SER A 208 62.63 -40.65 24.69
C SER A 208 61.40 -40.81 23.79
N LEU A 209 61.07 -42.05 23.44
CA LEU A 209 59.89 -42.41 22.64
C LEU A 209 59.20 -43.63 23.26
N SER A 210 57.97 -43.44 23.73
CA SER A 210 57.13 -44.54 24.20
C SER A 210 56.66 -45.40 23.02
N VAL A 211 56.86 -46.72 23.12
CA VAL A 211 56.47 -47.72 22.12
C VAL A 211 55.69 -48.86 22.75
N GLY A 212 55.07 -49.71 21.91
CA GLY A 212 54.27 -50.85 22.39
C GLY A 212 52.99 -50.44 23.11
N GLN A 213 52.47 -49.26 22.77
CA GLN A 213 51.22 -48.69 23.27
C GLN A 213 50.12 -48.79 22.20
N ILE A 214 48.87 -48.83 22.65
CA ILE A 214 47.72 -48.74 21.73
C ILE A 214 47.61 -47.29 21.29
N CYS A 215 47.66 -47.08 19.98
CA CYS A 215 47.45 -45.77 19.34
C CYS A 215 46.10 -45.75 18.63
N ALA A 216 45.39 -44.62 18.72
CA ALA A 216 44.20 -44.41 17.90
C ALA A 216 44.59 -44.31 16.43
N THR A 217 43.77 -44.90 15.57
CA THR A 217 43.92 -44.86 14.11
C THR A 217 42.83 -44.02 13.44
N SER A 218 41.73 -43.78 14.16
CA SER A 218 40.60 -42.98 13.69
C SER A 218 39.93 -42.24 14.84
N GLY A 219 39.08 -41.28 14.50
CA GLY A 219 38.22 -40.60 15.44
C GLY A 219 36.92 -40.17 14.78
N ILE A 220 35.86 -40.12 15.57
CA ILE A 220 34.54 -39.64 15.13
C ILE A 220 34.10 -38.47 16.02
N ALA A 221 33.34 -37.55 15.46
CA ALA A 221 32.77 -36.42 16.18
C ALA A 221 31.25 -36.57 16.32
N SER A 222 30.74 -36.36 17.53
CA SER A 222 29.33 -36.12 17.81
C SER A 222 29.14 -34.64 18.09
N VAL A 223 28.32 -33.96 17.30
CA VAL A 223 28.18 -32.50 17.32
C VAL A 223 26.86 -32.07 17.92
N THR A 224 26.92 -31.07 18.80
CA THR A 224 25.78 -30.27 19.24
C THR A 224 25.88 -28.90 18.58
N ASN A 225 24.87 -28.55 17.79
CA ASN A 225 24.86 -27.31 17.02
C ASN A 225 24.76 -26.07 17.92
N ALA A 226 25.19 -24.94 17.36
CA ALA A 226 25.08 -23.65 18.03
C ALA A 226 23.60 -23.33 18.33
N ALA A 227 23.33 -22.88 19.55
CA ALA A 227 22.02 -22.40 19.95
C ALA A 227 21.88 -20.90 19.65
N CYS A 228 20.64 -20.43 19.65
CA CYS A 228 20.28 -19.03 19.48
C CYS A 228 20.93 -18.10 20.53
N PHE A 229 21.12 -16.81 20.20
CA PHE A 229 21.87 -15.80 20.98
C PHE A 229 23.36 -16.09 21.27
N GLY A 230 24.15 -16.44 20.25
CA GLY A 230 25.59 -16.64 20.46
C GLY A 230 25.92 -17.86 21.32
N GLY A 231 24.95 -18.77 21.49
CA GLY A 231 25.20 -20.09 22.03
C GLY A 231 26.23 -20.80 21.15
N THR A 232 27.35 -21.16 21.74
CA THR A 232 28.39 -21.89 21.03
C THR A 232 28.01 -23.37 20.94
N GLY A 233 28.31 -23.99 19.81
CA GLY A 233 28.22 -25.44 19.65
C GLY A 233 29.31 -26.16 20.45
N SER A 234 29.16 -27.47 20.53
CA SER A 234 30.17 -28.36 21.12
C SER A 234 30.34 -29.59 20.27
N ALA A 235 31.53 -30.17 20.29
CA ALA A 235 31.81 -31.43 19.61
C ALA A 235 32.51 -32.38 20.57
N THR A 236 31.96 -33.58 20.74
CA THR A 236 32.61 -34.67 21.47
C THR A 236 33.32 -35.57 20.48
N ILE A 237 34.65 -35.63 20.57
CA ILE A 237 35.50 -36.45 19.72
C ILE A 237 35.82 -37.74 20.45
N THR A 238 35.57 -38.87 19.81
CA THR A 238 35.86 -40.21 20.34
C THR A 238 36.87 -40.90 19.45
N LEU A 239 38.01 -41.30 20.03
CA LEU A 239 39.10 -41.97 19.32
C LEU A 239 38.94 -43.49 19.35
N SER A 240 39.35 -44.14 18.26
CA SER A 240 39.34 -45.60 18.16
C SER A 240 40.59 -46.15 17.46
N PRO A 241 41.22 -47.22 17.98
CA PRO A 241 40.99 -47.79 19.31
C PRO A 241 41.37 -46.80 20.43
N ILE A 242 40.93 -47.07 21.67
CA ILE A 242 41.21 -46.19 22.81
C ILE A 242 42.72 -46.20 23.09
N PRO A 243 43.41 -45.04 23.00
CA PRO A 243 44.83 -45.00 23.24
C PRO A 243 45.21 -45.38 24.68
N THR A 244 46.37 -46.02 24.85
CA THR A 244 46.89 -46.36 26.19
C THR A 244 47.23 -45.10 26.98
N LEU A 245 47.85 -44.10 26.34
CA LEU A 245 48.07 -42.77 26.92
C LEU A 245 46.83 -41.91 26.69
N LYS A 246 46.24 -41.42 27.78
CA LYS A 246 44.99 -40.65 27.73
C LYS A 246 45.23 -39.15 27.56
N ASP A 247 46.43 -38.66 27.84
CA ASP A 247 46.75 -37.25 27.67
C ASP A 247 47.05 -36.95 26.20
N ILE A 248 46.27 -36.03 25.64
CA ILE A 248 46.35 -35.64 24.23
C ILE A 248 46.45 -34.12 24.11
N THR A 249 46.98 -33.67 22.97
CA THR A 249 46.89 -32.28 22.52
C THR A 249 46.10 -32.20 21.23
N TYR A 250 45.44 -31.08 20.96
CA TYR A 250 44.67 -30.92 19.74
C TYR A 250 44.86 -29.54 19.11
N THR A 251 44.70 -29.46 17.79
CA THR A 251 44.71 -28.22 17.00
C THR A 251 43.53 -28.16 16.00
N GLY A 252 43.28 -27.01 15.36
CA GLY A 252 42.32 -26.85 14.25
C GLY A 252 40.98 -26.22 14.61
N ALA A 253 40.36 -26.62 15.72
CA ALA A 253 39.20 -25.93 16.32
C ALA A 253 39.58 -24.99 17.49
N GLY A 254 40.88 -24.77 17.66
CA GLY A 254 41.54 -24.16 18.82
C GLY A 254 42.90 -24.82 19.02
N THR A 255 43.63 -24.48 20.09
CA THR A 255 44.81 -25.25 20.53
C THR A 255 44.65 -25.55 22.02
N GLY A 256 44.91 -26.79 22.41
CA GLY A 256 44.70 -27.21 23.80
C GLY A 256 45.21 -28.60 24.12
N SER A 257 45.02 -28.99 25.36
CA SER A 257 45.29 -30.33 25.87
C SER A 257 44.06 -30.87 26.60
N ALA A 258 43.88 -32.19 26.58
CA ALA A 258 42.80 -32.85 27.28
C ALA A 258 43.23 -34.26 27.72
N THR A 259 42.53 -34.82 28.69
CA THR A 259 42.66 -36.23 29.08
C THR A 259 41.42 -36.98 28.61
N LEU A 260 41.60 -38.03 27.83
CA LEU A 260 40.52 -38.86 27.32
C LEU A 260 39.78 -39.55 28.47
N THR A 261 38.45 -39.59 28.35
CA THR A 261 37.58 -40.38 29.24
C THR A 261 37.84 -41.89 29.10
N ALA A 262 37.23 -42.70 29.97
CA ALA A 262 37.34 -44.16 29.90
C ALA A 262 36.89 -44.74 28.54
N GLY A 263 36.00 -44.06 27.82
CA GLY A 263 35.56 -44.42 26.47
C GLY A 263 36.43 -43.84 25.34
N GLY A 264 37.56 -43.20 25.63
CA GLY A 264 38.44 -42.62 24.61
C GLY A 264 37.93 -41.30 24.02
N ALA A 265 37.07 -40.57 24.74
CA ALA A 265 36.46 -39.34 24.25
C ALA A 265 36.89 -38.08 25.02
N PHE A 266 36.86 -36.92 24.36
CA PHE A 266 36.97 -35.59 24.96
C PHE A 266 36.01 -34.61 24.27
N THR A 267 35.67 -33.51 24.93
CA THR A 267 34.67 -32.55 24.43
C THR A 267 35.29 -31.18 24.22
N LEU A 268 35.07 -30.63 23.03
CA LEU A 268 35.31 -29.24 22.68
C LEU A 268 34.03 -28.44 22.90
N THR A 269 34.11 -27.36 23.67
CA THR A 269 33.02 -26.40 23.88
C THR A 269 33.41 -25.05 23.29
N GLY A 270 32.45 -24.16 23.02
CA GLY A 270 32.80 -22.83 22.53
C GLY A 270 32.94 -22.72 21.01
N LEU A 271 32.47 -23.71 20.24
CA LEU A 271 32.61 -23.71 18.79
C LEU A 271 31.57 -22.80 18.14
N ALA A 272 32.02 -21.87 17.30
CA ALA A 272 31.11 -21.11 16.45
C ALA A 272 30.53 -22.01 15.34
N ALA A 273 29.49 -21.52 14.64
CA ALA A 273 29.02 -22.20 13.44
C ALA A 273 30.13 -22.19 12.37
N GLY A 274 30.41 -23.35 11.78
CA GLY A 274 31.49 -23.52 10.83
C GLY A 274 32.00 -24.96 10.76
N THR A 275 32.94 -25.17 9.85
CA THR A 275 33.62 -26.46 9.65
C THR A 275 35.03 -26.38 10.19
N TYR A 276 35.40 -27.35 11.03
CA TYR A 276 36.70 -27.47 11.67
C TYR A 276 37.34 -28.81 11.31
N SER A 277 38.68 -28.82 11.22
CA SER A 277 39.48 -30.03 11.04
C SER A 277 40.34 -30.23 12.28
N VAL A 278 39.87 -31.04 13.23
CA VAL A 278 40.53 -31.20 14.53
C VAL A 278 41.63 -32.25 14.41
N VAL A 279 42.88 -31.84 14.63
CA VAL A 279 44.04 -32.73 14.62
C VAL A 279 44.40 -33.08 16.06
N VAL A 280 44.27 -34.35 16.43
CA VAL A 280 44.58 -34.88 17.75
C VAL A 280 45.94 -35.55 17.73
N SER A 281 46.82 -35.14 18.64
CA SER A 281 48.17 -35.67 18.83
C SER A 281 48.27 -36.35 20.19
N ASN A 282 48.86 -37.53 20.20
CA ASN A 282 49.12 -38.30 21.41
C ASN A 282 50.61 -38.70 21.43
N ALA A 283 51.26 -38.58 22.58
CA ALA A 283 52.70 -38.79 22.69
C ALA A 283 53.11 -40.19 22.21
N GLY A 284 54.05 -40.25 21.27
CA GLY A 284 54.53 -41.50 20.68
C GLY A 284 53.58 -42.17 19.68
N CYS A 285 52.44 -41.55 19.33
CA CYS A 285 51.51 -42.01 18.30
C CYS A 285 51.47 -41.02 17.12
N GLY A 286 50.97 -41.50 15.97
CA GLY A 286 50.64 -40.62 14.84
C GLY A 286 49.43 -39.72 15.13
N ASN A 287 49.31 -38.60 14.41
CA ASN A 287 48.18 -37.69 14.55
C ASN A 287 46.90 -38.28 13.91
N VAL A 288 45.75 -38.03 14.53
CA VAL A 288 44.42 -38.38 14.00
C VAL A 288 43.66 -37.10 13.67
N THR A 289 43.14 -36.99 12.45
CA THR A 289 42.35 -35.82 12.01
C THR A 289 40.87 -36.17 11.97
N VAL A 290 40.03 -35.35 12.62
CA VAL A 290 38.58 -35.54 12.72
C VAL A 290 37.84 -34.29 12.20
N PRO A 291 36.99 -34.40 11.17
CA PRO A 291 36.17 -33.28 10.71
C PRO A 291 35.00 -33.02 11.67
N VAL A 292 34.69 -31.75 11.92
CA VAL A 292 33.60 -31.29 12.79
C VAL A 292 32.84 -30.17 12.07
N THR A 293 31.52 -30.30 11.93
CA THR A 293 30.67 -29.25 11.34
C THR A 293 29.59 -28.83 12.33
N VAL A 294 29.65 -27.58 12.79
CA VAL A 294 28.64 -26.95 13.65
C VAL A 294 27.74 -26.08 12.79
N THR A 295 26.43 -26.36 12.75
CA THR A 295 25.49 -25.51 11.99
C THR A 295 24.92 -24.39 12.86
N ALA A 296 24.63 -23.25 12.23
CA ALA A 296 23.85 -22.19 12.87
C ALA A 296 22.39 -22.65 13.13
N PRO A 297 21.67 -22.02 14.07
CA PRO A 297 20.24 -22.27 14.23
C PRO A 297 19.47 -21.98 12.94
N ALA A 298 18.46 -22.79 12.64
CA ALA A 298 17.57 -22.54 11.51
C ALA A 298 16.80 -21.22 11.70
N LEU A 299 16.64 -20.46 10.60
CA LEU A 299 15.82 -19.25 10.58
C LEU A 299 14.36 -19.62 10.86
N GLN A 300 13.76 -19.02 11.87
CA GLN A 300 12.33 -19.23 12.14
C GLN A 300 11.49 -18.35 11.21
N THR A 301 10.32 -18.85 10.80
CA THR A 301 9.41 -18.11 9.92
C THR A 301 8.04 -17.92 10.58
N ASN A 302 7.41 -16.76 10.34
CA ASN A 302 6.07 -16.46 10.81
C ASN A 302 5.32 -15.64 9.74
N SER A 303 4.02 -15.89 9.57
CA SER A 303 3.17 -15.24 8.56
C SER A 303 1.96 -14.57 9.22
N THR A 304 1.55 -13.42 8.70
CA THR A 304 0.36 -12.68 9.13
C THR A 304 -0.40 -12.19 7.90
N THR A 305 -1.73 -12.33 7.90
CA THR A 305 -2.60 -11.77 6.86
C THR A 305 -3.42 -10.63 7.46
N ALA A 306 -3.48 -9.49 6.78
CA ALA A 306 -4.24 -8.32 7.23
C ALA A 306 -4.96 -7.64 6.06
N ALA A 307 -6.11 -7.02 6.36
CA ALA A 307 -6.85 -6.17 5.43
C ALA A 307 -7.23 -4.86 6.13
N ALA A 308 -7.10 -3.74 5.42
CA ALA A 308 -7.42 -2.41 5.96
C ALA A 308 -7.89 -1.43 4.87
N CYS A 309 -8.58 -0.38 5.29
CA CYS A 309 -8.96 0.76 4.44
C CYS A 309 -7.85 1.82 4.49
N GLY A 310 -7.37 2.27 3.32
CA GLY A 310 -6.41 3.37 3.18
C GLY A 310 -4.98 3.03 3.63
N SER A 311 -4.77 2.61 4.87
CA SER A 311 -3.44 2.28 5.41
C SER A 311 -3.46 1.22 6.52
N TYR A 312 -2.33 0.55 6.72
CA TYR A 312 -2.13 -0.44 7.78
C TYR A 312 -0.75 -0.33 8.40
N THR A 313 -0.67 -0.23 9.74
CA THR A 313 0.60 -0.23 10.48
C THR A 313 0.95 -1.63 10.95
N TRP A 314 2.08 -2.18 10.49
CA TRP A 314 2.50 -3.53 10.83
C TRP A 314 3.28 -3.60 12.15
N THR A 315 2.58 -3.49 13.27
CA THR A 315 3.16 -3.49 14.62
C THR A 315 3.85 -4.80 15.01
N ALA A 316 3.39 -5.93 14.49
CA ALA A 316 4.00 -7.25 14.75
C ALA A 316 5.31 -7.48 13.95
N GLY A 317 5.62 -6.64 12.97
CA GLY A 317 6.84 -6.68 12.16
C GLY A 317 7.74 -5.48 12.44
N ASN A 318 7.89 -4.62 11.45
CA ASN A 318 8.81 -3.47 11.49
C ASN A 318 8.18 -2.16 12.02
N GLY A 319 6.88 -2.16 12.35
CA GLY A 319 6.16 -0.95 12.77
C GLY A 319 5.89 0.06 11.65
N VAL A 320 6.13 -0.28 10.38
CA VAL A 320 5.91 0.61 9.23
C VAL A 320 4.43 0.64 8.85
N THR A 321 3.95 1.81 8.43
CA THR A 321 2.63 2.01 7.84
C THR A 321 2.68 1.84 6.33
N TYR A 322 1.85 0.95 5.81
CA TYR A 322 1.72 0.64 4.40
C TYR A 322 0.42 1.21 3.84
N THR A 323 0.47 1.77 2.64
CA THR A 323 -0.68 2.34 1.91
C THR A 323 -1.00 1.59 0.62
N ALA A 324 -0.31 0.48 0.37
CA ALA A 324 -0.49 -0.36 -0.81
C ALA A 324 -0.60 -1.84 -0.40
N SER A 325 -1.35 -2.62 -1.17
CA SER A 325 -1.40 -4.07 -1.03
C SER A 325 -0.07 -4.70 -1.45
N GLY A 326 0.29 -5.82 -0.84
CA GLY A 326 1.48 -6.57 -1.20
C GLY A 326 1.94 -7.53 -0.11
N ASP A 327 2.99 -8.26 -0.44
CA ASP A 327 3.70 -9.13 0.49
C ASP A 327 4.95 -8.42 1.02
N TYR A 328 4.98 -8.16 2.32
CA TYR A 328 6.09 -7.49 2.99
C TYR A 328 6.84 -8.48 3.86
N THR A 329 8.17 -8.39 3.87
CA THR A 329 9.01 -9.24 4.72
C THR A 329 9.88 -8.40 5.63
N TYR A 330 10.08 -8.89 6.84
CA TYR A 330 10.94 -8.27 7.85
C TYR A 330 11.65 -9.36 8.65
N THR A 331 12.96 -9.28 8.75
CA THR A 331 13.74 -10.17 9.60
C THR A 331 13.97 -9.49 10.94
N ASP A 332 13.31 -9.99 11.97
CA ASP A 332 13.52 -9.58 13.35
C ASP A 332 14.77 -10.28 13.90
N THR A 333 15.78 -9.50 14.23
CA THR A 333 17.04 -9.97 14.84
C THR A 333 17.14 -9.63 16.34
N SER A 334 16.07 -9.06 16.93
CA SER A 334 16.05 -8.67 18.35
C SER A 334 15.80 -9.85 19.30
N GLY A 335 15.21 -10.94 18.79
CA GLY A 335 14.97 -12.19 19.51
C GLY A 335 16.12 -13.20 19.46
N ALA A 336 15.91 -14.37 20.08
CA ALA A 336 16.94 -15.40 20.25
C ALA A 336 17.51 -15.92 18.96
N CYS A 337 16.58 -16.25 18.08
CA CYS A 337 16.85 -16.65 16.74
C CYS A 337 16.37 -15.51 15.86
N PRO A 338 17.07 -15.21 14.76
CA PRO A 338 16.47 -14.37 13.73
C PRO A 338 15.14 -15.02 13.30
N VAL A 339 14.10 -14.20 13.23
CA VAL A 339 12.76 -14.62 12.79
C VAL A 339 12.42 -13.82 11.54
N GLN A 340 12.21 -14.50 10.41
CA GLN A 340 11.64 -13.88 9.24
C GLN A 340 10.13 -13.83 9.37
N ARG A 341 9.58 -12.62 9.43
CA ARG A 341 8.14 -12.36 9.43
C ARG A 341 7.69 -11.95 8.04
N THR A 342 6.53 -12.45 7.63
CA THR A 342 5.89 -12.11 6.35
C THR A 342 4.50 -11.57 6.62
N LEU A 343 4.16 -10.44 6.00
CA LEU A 343 2.83 -9.83 6.01
C LEU A 343 2.23 -9.92 4.61
N HIS A 344 1.07 -10.57 4.50
CA HIS A 344 0.21 -10.54 3.33
C HIS A 344 -0.86 -9.46 3.54
N LEU A 345 -0.70 -8.31 2.90
CA LEU A 345 -1.54 -7.12 3.12
C LEU A 345 -2.45 -6.82 1.93
N THR A 346 -3.74 -6.65 2.20
CA THR A 346 -4.71 -6.09 1.26
C THR A 346 -5.16 -4.70 1.73
N ILE A 347 -4.83 -3.65 0.98
CA ILE A 347 -5.34 -2.29 1.18
C ILE A 347 -6.45 -2.02 0.17
N THR A 348 -7.63 -1.71 0.68
CA THR A 348 -8.75 -1.23 -0.14
C THR A 348 -8.74 0.31 -0.12
N PRO A 349 -8.72 0.98 -1.28
CA PRO A 349 -8.76 2.44 -1.34
C PRO A 349 -10.01 3.01 -0.67
N GLU A 350 -9.85 4.11 0.05
CA GLU A 350 -10.99 4.85 0.59
C GLU A 350 -11.67 5.68 -0.50
N THR A 351 -12.98 5.58 -0.56
CA THR A 351 -13.81 6.36 -1.49
C THR A 351 -14.83 7.17 -0.72
N ASN A 352 -15.17 8.34 -1.25
CA ASN A 352 -16.20 9.18 -0.67
C ASN A 352 -17.11 9.75 -1.76
N ASN A 353 -18.38 9.92 -1.42
CA ASN A 353 -19.37 10.61 -2.24
C ASN A 353 -20.14 11.60 -1.36
N THR A 354 -20.59 12.70 -1.96
CA THR A 354 -21.43 13.69 -1.29
C THR A 354 -22.71 13.90 -2.10
N THR A 355 -23.86 13.76 -1.44
CA THR A 355 -25.18 14.03 -1.99
C THR A 355 -25.79 15.25 -1.28
N THR A 356 -26.30 16.21 -2.04
CA THR A 356 -27.03 17.36 -1.51
C THR A 356 -28.52 17.19 -1.80
N ALA A 357 -29.37 17.28 -0.78
CA ALA A 357 -30.82 17.11 -0.91
C ALA A 357 -31.59 18.19 -0.14
N SER A 358 -32.81 18.49 -0.60
CA SER A 358 -33.75 19.37 0.07
C SER A 358 -35.14 18.73 0.07
N ALA A 359 -35.85 18.79 1.20
CA ALA A 359 -37.18 18.20 1.34
C ALA A 359 -38.08 18.98 2.31
N CYS A 360 -39.39 18.84 2.14
CA CYS A 360 -40.40 19.42 3.02
C CYS A 360 -40.67 18.48 4.19
N GLY A 361 -40.33 18.89 5.42
CA GLY A 361 -40.61 18.16 6.66
C GLY A 361 -39.74 16.91 6.91
N THR A 362 -39.71 15.95 6.00
CA THR A 362 -38.92 14.71 6.15
C THR A 362 -38.22 14.30 4.86
N TYR A 363 -37.03 13.71 4.99
CA TYR A 363 -36.27 13.13 3.89
C TYR A 363 -35.82 11.72 4.23
N HIS A 364 -36.10 10.76 3.35
CA HIS A 364 -35.64 9.39 3.47
C HIS A 364 -34.31 9.21 2.73
N TRP A 365 -33.25 8.82 3.44
CA TRP A 365 -31.95 8.58 2.82
C TRP A 365 -31.72 7.09 2.58
N GLY A 366 -31.87 6.66 1.33
CA GLY A 366 -31.76 5.24 0.95
C GLY A 366 -30.38 4.59 1.18
N VAL A 367 -29.33 5.37 1.48
CA VAL A 367 -27.99 4.83 1.79
C VAL A 367 -27.97 4.10 3.14
N ASN A 368 -28.68 4.63 4.14
CA ASN A 368 -28.74 4.05 5.48
C ASN A 368 -30.17 3.71 5.94
N ASP A 369 -31.16 3.91 5.07
CA ASP A 369 -32.58 3.59 5.30
C ASP A 369 -33.22 4.40 6.46
N VAL A 370 -32.69 5.60 6.76
CA VAL A 370 -33.16 6.48 7.85
C VAL A 370 -33.98 7.67 7.32
N ASN A 371 -35.03 8.05 8.05
CA ASN A 371 -35.79 9.27 7.84
C ASN A 371 -35.25 10.42 8.69
N TYR A 372 -34.87 11.52 8.05
CA TYR A 372 -34.37 12.72 8.70
C TYR A 372 -35.42 13.83 8.69
N THR A 373 -35.62 14.45 9.85
CA THR A 373 -36.57 15.57 10.06
C THR A 373 -35.86 16.89 10.35
N GLN A 374 -34.53 16.91 10.35
CA GLN A 374 -33.71 18.09 10.63
C GLN A 374 -32.61 18.25 9.59
N SER A 375 -32.35 19.51 9.21
CA SER A 375 -31.20 19.87 8.36
C SER A 375 -29.89 19.50 9.05
N GLY A 376 -28.90 19.09 8.28
CA GLY A 376 -27.60 18.71 8.81
C GLY A 376 -26.73 17.99 7.79
N THR A 377 -25.52 17.66 8.21
CA THR A 377 -24.61 16.79 7.47
C THR A 377 -24.59 15.42 8.14
N TYR A 378 -25.02 14.41 7.40
CA TYR A 378 -25.07 13.03 7.86
C TYR A 378 -24.04 12.21 7.10
N THR A 379 -23.44 11.22 7.76
CA THR A 379 -22.48 10.31 7.13
C THR A 379 -22.87 8.87 7.40
N SER A 380 -22.58 8.01 6.42
CA SER A 380 -22.74 6.57 6.54
C SER A 380 -21.51 5.92 5.93
N VAL A 381 -20.83 5.10 6.72
CA VAL A 381 -19.64 4.37 6.30
C VAL A 381 -20.00 2.91 6.11
N ARG A 382 -19.70 2.36 4.94
CA ARG A 382 -19.80 0.92 4.67
C ARG A 382 -18.52 0.49 3.95
N ASP A 383 -17.86 -0.51 4.53
CA ASP A 383 -16.54 -0.94 4.08
C ASP A 383 -15.56 0.25 4.02
N CYS A 384 -14.85 0.44 2.92
CA CYS A 384 -13.95 1.59 2.71
C CYS A 384 -14.61 2.72 1.90
N HIS A 385 -15.94 2.81 1.94
CA HIS A 385 -16.71 3.86 1.28
C HIS A 385 -17.47 4.69 2.32
N THR A 386 -17.33 6.02 2.23
CA THR A 386 -18.10 6.98 3.03
C THR A 386 -19.06 7.76 2.16
N GLU A 387 -20.35 7.62 2.43
CA GLU A 387 -21.41 8.45 1.83
C GLU A 387 -21.74 9.61 2.78
N THR A 388 -21.80 10.82 2.24
CA THR A 388 -22.14 12.05 2.98
C THR A 388 -23.41 12.66 2.41
N LEU A 389 -24.39 12.96 3.25
CA LEU A 389 -25.62 13.66 2.91
C LEU A 389 -25.59 15.07 3.51
N VAL A 390 -25.64 16.10 2.67
CA VAL A 390 -25.91 17.49 3.08
C VAL A 390 -27.39 17.76 2.86
N LEU A 391 -28.15 17.79 3.95
CA LEU A 391 -29.61 17.86 3.91
C LEU A 391 -30.13 19.21 4.42
N THR A 392 -31.03 19.82 3.63
CA THR A 392 -31.85 20.96 4.05
C THR A 392 -33.30 20.52 4.20
N ILE A 393 -33.82 20.49 5.43
CA ILE A 393 -35.25 20.30 5.70
C ILE A 393 -35.92 21.67 5.79
N ILE A 394 -36.89 21.91 4.92
CA ILE A 394 -37.74 23.09 4.92
C ILE A 394 -39.00 22.76 5.73
N ALA A 395 -39.30 23.58 6.74
CA ALA A 395 -40.52 23.43 7.53
C ALA A 395 -41.75 23.66 6.63
N PRO A 396 -42.72 22.74 6.60
CA PRO A 396 -43.96 22.95 5.86
C PRO A 396 -44.74 24.12 6.46
N SER A 397 -45.36 24.92 5.61
CA SER A 397 -46.18 26.07 6.00
C SER A 397 -47.46 26.11 5.17
N THR A 398 -48.40 26.93 5.61
CA THR A 398 -49.69 27.11 4.92
C THR A 398 -49.93 28.58 4.63
N HIS A 399 -50.45 28.88 3.46
CA HIS A 399 -50.94 30.22 3.11
C HIS A 399 -52.45 30.16 2.90
N THR A 400 -53.21 31.07 3.52
CA THR A 400 -54.68 31.06 3.46
C THR A 400 -55.21 32.25 2.68
N ASN A 401 -55.95 31.96 1.61
CA ASN A 401 -56.70 32.92 0.80
C ASN A 401 -58.16 32.97 1.29
N ILE A 402 -58.67 34.16 1.57
CA ILE A 402 -60.07 34.36 1.99
C ILE A 402 -60.82 34.99 0.83
N VAL A 403 -61.85 34.30 0.32
CA VAL A 403 -62.63 34.74 -0.84
C VAL A 403 -64.12 34.62 -0.56
N SER A 404 -64.88 35.61 -1.02
CA SER A 404 -66.35 35.60 -1.03
C SER A 404 -66.87 35.72 -2.46
N ALA A 405 -67.79 34.85 -2.86
CA ALA A 405 -68.35 34.84 -4.21
C ALA A 405 -69.86 34.49 -4.22
N CYS A 406 -70.55 34.86 -5.29
CA CYS A 406 -71.97 34.55 -5.49
C CYS A 406 -72.14 33.29 -6.34
N GLY A 407 -72.89 32.31 -5.84
CA GLY A 407 -73.24 31.07 -6.55
C GLY A 407 -72.08 30.06 -6.70
N SER A 408 -70.96 30.46 -7.30
CA SER A 408 -69.79 29.59 -7.44
C SER A 408 -68.47 30.38 -7.52
N TYR A 409 -67.36 29.69 -7.26
CA TYR A 409 -66.02 30.25 -7.39
C TYR A 409 -65.05 29.22 -7.97
N THR A 410 -64.37 29.58 -9.06
CA THR A 410 -63.28 28.78 -9.63
C THR A 410 -61.95 29.25 -9.06
N TRP A 411 -61.28 28.40 -8.30
CA TRP A 411 -60.02 28.76 -7.66
C TRP A 411 -58.83 28.53 -8.58
N ALA A 412 -58.09 29.60 -8.88
CA ALA A 412 -56.96 29.55 -9.82
C ALA A 412 -55.81 28.61 -9.38
N ASN A 413 -55.66 28.33 -8.08
CA ASN A 413 -54.57 27.49 -7.58
C ASN A 413 -54.66 26.02 -8.05
N ASN A 414 -55.87 25.47 -8.13
CA ASN A 414 -56.08 24.07 -8.51
C ASN A 414 -57.07 23.90 -9.68
N GLY A 415 -57.64 25.00 -10.18
CA GLY A 415 -58.59 25.01 -11.31
C GLY A 415 -59.99 24.50 -10.97
N GLN A 416 -60.28 24.15 -9.72
CA GLN A 416 -61.56 23.56 -9.33
C GLN A 416 -62.62 24.64 -9.06
N THR A 417 -63.86 24.33 -9.43
CA THR A 417 -65.04 25.18 -9.16
C THR A 417 -65.79 24.68 -7.94
N TYR A 418 -65.96 25.56 -6.96
CA TYR A 418 -66.68 25.30 -5.73
C TYR A 418 -68.04 26.00 -5.73
N THR A 419 -69.06 25.30 -5.28
CA THR A 419 -70.46 25.80 -5.16
C THR A 419 -70.93 25.87 -3.71
N ALA A 420 -70.07 25.54 -2.76
CA ALA A 420 -70.36 25.55 -1.33
C ALA A 420 -69.25 26.30 -0.57
N SER A 421 -69.64 26.90 0.55
CA SER A 421 -68.68 27.47 1.51
C SER A 421 -67.87 26.37 2.18
N GLY A 422 -66.61 26.64 2.48
CA GLY A 422 -65.73 25.69 3.14
C GLY A 422 -64.27 26.08 3.14
N THR A 423 -63.45 25.21 3.70
CA THR A 423 -61.99 25.31 3.65
C THR A 423 -61.45 24.22 2.73
N TYR A 424 -60.73 24.62 1.68
CA TYR A 424 -60.21 23.72 0.66
C TYR A 424 -58.69 23.79 0.60
N ASN A 425 -58.04 22.63 0.48
CA ASN A 425 -56.58 22.55 0.30
C ASN A 425 -56.23 22.54 -1.19
N GLY A 426 -55.18 23.27 -1.53
CA GLY A 426 -54.66 23.41 -2.89
C GLY A 426 -53.39 22.64 -3.13
N THR A 427 -52.71 23.04 -4.20
CA THR A 427 -51.39 22.54 -4.54
C THR A 427 -50.36 23.02 -3.53
N THR A 428 -49.37 22.17 -3.26
CA THR A 428 -48.23 22.52 -2.40
C THR A 428 -47.02 22.79 -3.29
N THR A 429 -46.45 24.00 -3.17
CA THR A 429 -45.25 24.41 -3.92
C THR A 429 -44.25 25.00 -2.95
N ASN A 430 -42.96 24.63 -3.06
CA ASN A 430 -41.90 25.11 -2.16
C ASN A 430 -42.23 24.94 -0.66
N CYS A 431 -42.84 23.82 -0.29
CA CYS A 431 -43.27 23.51 1.08
C CYS A 431 -44.34 24.45 1.66
N VAL A 432 -45.04 25.21 0.80
CA VAL A 432 -46.21 26.01 1.17
C VAL A 432 -47.45 25.35 0.59
N THR A 433 -48.36 24.91 1.45
CA THR A 433 -49.68 24.42 1.04
C THR A 433 -50.65 25.59 1.01
N GLU A 434 -51.26 25.82 -0.16
CA GLU A 434 -52.29 26.84 -0.32
C GLU A 434 -53.63 26.36 0.25
N VAL A 435 -54.31 27.22 0.97
CA VAL A 435 -55.61 26.96 1.61
C VAL A 435 -56.60 28.03 1.19
N LEU A 436 -57.78 27.65 0.73
CA LEU A 436 -58.87 28.55 0.38
C LEU A 436 -59.95 28.50 1.46
N ALA A 437 -60.20 29.60 2.14
CA ALA A 437 -61.37 29.82 2.97
C ALA A 437 -62.44 30.55 2.13
N LEU A 438 -63.41 29.79 1.62
CA LEU A 438 -64.42 30.26 0.67
C LEU A 438 -65.78 30.46 1.35
N THR A 439 -66.39 31.62 1.15
CA THR A 439 -67.79 31.88 1.46
C THR A 439 -68.59 32.03 0.17
N ILE A 440 -69.50 31.10 -0.10
CA ILE A 440 -70.46 31.16 -1.20
C ILE A 440 -71.80 31.68 -0.66
N THR A 441 -72.23 32.83 -1.19
CA THR A 441 -73.57 33.35 -0.95
C THR A 441 -74.48 32.90 -2.09
N PRO A 442 -75.62 32.23 -1.83
CA PRO A 442 -76.56 31.84 -2.86
C PRO A 442 -77.07 33.06 -3.64
N SER A 443 -77.11 32.95 -4.97
CA SER A 443 -77.72 33.99 -5.79
C SER A 443 -79.24 33.89 -5.74
N SER A 444 -79.92 35.03 -5.61
CA SER A 444 -81.39 35.11 -5.62
C SER A 444 -81.89 36.03 -6.73
N THR A 445 -83.08 35.74 -7.25
CA THR A 445 -83.72 36.55 -8.28
C THR A 445 -85.16 36.83 -7.91
N HIS A 446 -85.60 38.09 -8.03
CA HIS A 446 -87.00 38.48 -7.89
C HIS A 446 -87.45 39.26 -9.13
N THR A 447 -88.72 39.13 -9.48
CA THR A 447 -89.29 39.74 -10.69
C THR A 447 -90.52 40.54 -10.33
N THR A 448 -90.47 41.84 -10.60
CA THR A 448 -91.57 42.78 -10.45
C THR A 448 -92.18 43.09 -11.82
N THR A 449 -93.51 43.09 -11.94
CA THR A 449 -94.23 43.38 -13.20
C THR A 449 -95.08 44.63 -13.03
N VAL A 450 -94.88 45.62 -13.91
CA VAL A 450 -95.53 46.94 -13.83
C VAL A 450 -96.10 47.33 -15.19
N SER A 451 -97.30 47.92 -15.20
CA SER A 451 -97.88 48.56 -16.38
C SER A 451 -98.31 49.98 -16.05
N THR A 452 -97.90 50.95 -16.87
CA THR A 452 -98.19 52.38 -16.67
C THR A 452 -98.27 53.14 -18.01
N CYS A 453 -98.81 54.36 -18.01
CA CYS A 453 -98.81 55.25 -19.17
C CYS A 453 -97.51 56.07 -19.21
N ASP A 454 -96.98 56.30 -20.42
CA ASP A 454 -95.84 57.16 -20.76
C ASP A 454 -94.47 56.84 -20.14
N SER A 455 -94.34 56.75 -18.81
CA SER A 455 -93.06 56.48 -18.14
C SER A 455 -93.20 55.82 -16.77
N TYR A 456 -92.16 55.10 -16.34
CA TYR A 456 -92.04 54.49 -15.01
C TYR A 456 -90.65 54.71 -14.41
N THR A 457 -90.57 55.20 -13.17
CA THR A 457 -89.30 55.25 -12.41
C THR A 457 -89.18 54.04 -11.52
N TRP A 458 -88.13 53.24 -11.73
CA TRP A 458 -87.87 52.03 -10.96
C TRP A 458 -87.03 52.34 -9.72
N LEU A 459 -87.50 51.97 -8.52
CA LEU A 459 -86.86 52.35 -7.26
C LEU A 459 -85.53 51.63 -7.04
N GLU A 460 -85.37 50.45 -7.63
CA GLU A 460 -84.26 49.53 -7.39
C GLU A 460 -82.97 49.94 -8.12
N ASN A 461 -83.06 50.85 -9.09
CA ASN A 461 -81.89 51.52 -9.68
C ASN A 461 -82.05 53.04 -9.86
N GLY A 462 -83.21 53.60 -9.50
CA GLY A 462 -83.51 55.03 -9.62
C GLY A 462 -83.72 55.54 -11.05
N GLN A 463 -83.76 54.67 -12.06
CA GLN A 463 -83.86 55.06 -13.47
C GLN A 463 -85.31 55.17 -13.94
N THR A 464 -85.57 56.13 -14.84
CA THR A 464 -86.88 56.32 -15.50
C THR A 464 -86.87 55.69 -16.89
N TYR A 465 -87.83 54.81 -17.13
CA TYR A 465 -88.04 54.12 -18.40
C TYR A 465 -89.24 54.71 -19.13
N THR A 466 -89.11 54.89 -20.45
CA THR A 466 -90.16 55.38 -21.37
C THR A 466 -90.54 54.35 -22.44
N ALA A 467 -89.94 53.16 -22.40
CA ALA A 467 -90.23 52.05 -23.29
C ALA A 467 -90.51 50.76 -22.50
N SER A 468 -91.36 49.91 -23.04
CA SER A 468 -91.59 48.56 -22.52
C SER A 468 -90.33 47.71 -22.66
N GLY A 469 -90.08 46.82 -21.71
CA GLY A 469 -88.94 45.91 -21.74
C GLY A 469 -88.73 45.16 -20.45
N THR A 470 -87.72 44.30 -20.45
CA THR A 470 -87.21 43.64 -19.24
C THR A 470 -85.91 44.32 -18.83
N TYR A 471 -85.89 44.86 -17.63
CA TYR A 471 -84.72 45.52 -17.03
C TYR A 471 -84.20 44.72 -15.84
N SER A 472 -82.91 44.86 -15.53
CA SER A 472 -82.30 44.17 -14.39
C SER A 472 -81.42 45.13 -13.57
N SER A 473 -81.37 44.89 -12.27
CA SER A 473 -80.48 45.57 -11.32
C SER A 473 -79.89 44.52 -10.40
N VAL A 474 -78.57 44.56 -10.19
CA VAL A 474 -77.87 43.59 -9.34
C VAL A 474 -77.33 44.32 -8.12
N ASN A 475 -77.67 43.84 -6.93
CA ASN A 475 -77.11 44.31 -5.67
C ASN A 475 -76.60 43.11 -4.85
N GLY A 476 -75.28 43.03 -4.67
CA GLY A 476 -74.65 41.85 -4.07
C GLY A 476 -74.93 40.59 -4.91
N CYS A 477 -75.43 39.53 -4.26
CA CYS A 477 -75.82 38.28 -4.93
C CYS A 477 -77.33 38.23 -5.30
N HIS A 478 -78.05 39.36 -5.18
CA HIS A 478 -79.46 39.45 -5.55
C HIS A 478 -79.61 40.20 -6.88
N THR A 479 -80.36 39.62 -7.81
CA THR A 479 -80.77 40.29 -9.05
C THR A 479 -82.26 40.59 -9.00
N GLU A 480 -82.61 41.86 -9.13
CA GLU A 480 -84.00 42.29 -9.35
C GLU A 480 -84.27 42.40 -10.86
N LEU A 481 -85.44 41.95 -11.30
CA LEU A 481 -85.92 42.04 -12.68
C LEU A 481 -87.22 42.85 -12.73
N LEU A 482 -87.28 43.82 -13.63
CA LEU A 482 -88.50 44.60 -13.92
C LEU A 482 -89.02 44.23 -15.30
N ASN A 483 -90.23 43.66 -15.35
CA ASN A 483 -90.99 43.52 -16.58
C ASN A 483 -91.96 44.70 -16.70
N LEU A 484 -91.62 45.66 -17.56
CA LEU A 484 -92.33 46.93 -17.71
C LEU A 484 -93.13 46.97 -19.02
N THR A 485 -94.41 47.31 -18.93
CA THR A 485 -95.27 47.61 -20.08
C THR A 485 -95.69 49.09 -20.04
N ILE A 486 -95.21 49.89 -21.00
CA ILE A 486 -95.61 51.28 -21.18
C ILE A 486 -96.61 51.38 -22.32
N ASN A 487 -97.77 51.95 -22.01
CA ASN A 487 -98.84 52.20 -22.98
C ASN A 487 -98.77 53.66 -23.46
N SER A 488 -98.79 53.87 -24.78
CA SER A 488 -98.75 55.20 -25.41
C SER A 488 -99.88 55.36 -26.44
N TYR A 489 -100.65 56.45 -26.34
CA TYR A 489 -101.87 56.69 -27.12
C TYR A 489 -101.71 57.91 -28.02
N THR A 490 -102.17 57.84 -29.27
CA THR A 490 -102.13 58.95 -30.23
C THR A 490 -103.46 59.13 -30.97
N ILE A 491 -103.87 60.39 -31.16
CA ILE A 491 -105.14 60.78 -31.79
C ILE A 491 -104.87 61.94 -32.74
N THR A 492 -105.29 61.81 -33.98
CA THR A 492 -105.15 62.85 -35.01
C THR A 492 -106.44 63.05 -35.79
N THR A 493 -106.83 64.32 -35.97
CA THR A 493 -107.93 64.77 -36.82
C THR A 493 -107.44 64.95 -38.25
N GLN A 494 -108.22 64.45 -39.20
CA GLN A 494 -107.93 64.56 -40.62
C GLN A 494 -108.65 65.79 -41.21
N PRO A 495 -108.00 66.54 -42.11
CA PRO A 495 -108.58 67.76 -42.69
C PRO A 495 -109.82 67.47 -43.54
N ALA A 496 -110.71 68.45 -43.65
CA ALA A 496 -111.94 68.32 -44.43
C ALA A 496 -111.65 68.12 -45.93
N THR A 497 -112.35 67.17 -46.56
CA THR A 497 -112.05 66.69 -47.92
C THR A 497 -112.42 67.67 -49.06
N THR A 498 -113.13 68.76 -48.76
CA THR A 498 -113.59 69.76 -49.76
C THR A 498 -113.78 71.15 -49.13
N ASN A 499 -113.45 72.22 -49.88
CA ASN A 499 -113.70 73.60 -49.46
C ASN A 499 -115.17 73.99 -49.72
N ILE A 500 -115.91 74.32 -48.66
CA ILE A 500 -117.37 74.58 -48.69
C ILE A 500 -117.76 76.06 -48.56
N CYS A 501 -116.84 77.01 -48.81
CA CYS A 501 -117.09 78.44 -48.58
C CYS A 501 -117.90 79.18 -49.67
N GLY A 502 -118.31 78.51 -50.76
CA GLY A 502 -118.89 79.17 -51.95
C GLY A 502 -120.41 79.18 -52.08
N ALA A 503 -121.13 78.17 -51.57
CA ALA A 503 -122.58 78.05 -51.72
C ALA A 503 -123.27 77.44 -50.47
N VAL A 504 -124.41 78.00 -50.08
CA VAL A 504 -125.25 77.44 -49.00
C VAL A 504 -125.80 76.09 -49.45
N GLY A 505 -125.65 75.06 -48.60
CA GLY A 505 -126.02 73.67 -48.87
C GLY A 505 -124.84 72.74 -49.21
N SER A 506 -123.62 73.26 -49.42
CA SER A 506 -122.43 72.41 -49.65
C SER A 506 -122.05 71.61 -48.39
N THR A 507 -121.63 70.36 -48.58
CA THR A 507 -121.28 69.43 -47.49
C THR A 507 -119.80 69.00 -47.52
N ALA A 508 -119.19 68.86 -46.35
CA ALA A 508 -117.86 68.28 -46.13
C ALA A 508 -117.86 67.34 -44.91
N SER A 509 -116.82 66.53 -44.73
CA SER A 509 -116.63 65.70 -43.54
C SER A 509 -115.19 65.73 -43.06
N MET A 510 -114.98 65.59 -41.76
CA MET A 510 -113.67 65.32 -41.13
C MET A 510 -113.73 64.02 -40.36
N SER A 511 -112.62 63.29 -40.31
CA SER A 511 -112.51 62.04 -39.57
C SER A 511 -111.35 62.05 -38.58
N VAL A 512 -111.34 61.11 -37.64
CA VAL A 512 -110.28 60.95 -36.64
C VAL A 512 -109.60 59.60 -36.83
N ALA A 513 -108.27 59.60 -36.80
CA ALA A 513 -107.45 58.41 -36.72
C ALA A 513 -106.91 58.25 -35.29
N THR A 514 -107.02 57.05 -34.75
CA THR A 514 -106.53 56.69 -33.40
C THR A 514 -105.75 55.38 -33.52
N ASN A 515 -104.71 55.19 -32.69
CA ASN A 515 -103.96 53.93 -32.64
C ASN A 515 -104.60 52.88 -31.71
N VAL A 516 -105.79 53.16 -31.18
CA VAL A 516 -106.52 52.32 -30.23
C VAL A 516 -108.03 52.39 -30.48
N PRO A 517 -108.83 51.38 -30.07
CA PRO A 517 -110.28 51.49 -30.07
C PRO A 517 -110.70 52.60 -29.13
N VAL A 518 -111.65 53.44 -29.54
CA VAL A 518 -112.12 54.53 -28.70
C VAL A 518 -113.58 54.38 -28.30
N SER A 519 -113.87 54.66 -27.03
CA SER A 519 -115.18 54.39 -26.42
C SER A 519 -116.25 55.45 -26.74
N SER A 520 -115.84 56.70 -26.96
CA SER A 520 -116.74 57.81 -27.27
C SER A 520 -116.00 58.96 -27.96
N TYR A 521 -116.69 59.68 -28.84
CA TYR A 521 -116.18 60.89 -29.49
C TYR A 521 -117.01 62.10 -29.07
N SER A 522 -116.34 63.20 -28.76
CA SER A 522 -116.99 64.50 -28.54
C SER A 522 -116.33 65.56 -29.40
N TRP A 523 -117.00 65.93 -30.50
CA TRP A 523 -116.51 66.97 -31.41
C TRP A 523 -116.78 68.37 -30.87
N GLN A 524 -115.80 69.23 -31.04
CA GLN A 524 -115.91 70.63 -30.68
C GLN A 524 -115.49 71.50 -31.85
N TYR A 525 -116.10 72.68 -31.96
CA TYR A 525 -115.73 73.69 -32.94
C TYR A 525 -115.50 75.04 -32.26
N ARG A 526 -114.81 75.93 -32.96
CA ARG A 526 -114.74 77.34 -32.61
C ARG A 526 -114.54 78.16 -33.87
N VAL A 527 -114.97 79.42 -33.85
CA VAL A 527 -114.80 80.34 -34.98
C VAL A 527 -113.86 81.47 -34.56
N PRO A 528 -112.55 81.34 -34.82
CA PRO A 528 -111.61 82.43 -34.67
C PRO A 528 -112.04 83.66 -35.47
N THR A 529 -111.89 84.83 -34.86
CA THR A 529 -112.03 86.13 -35.54
C THR A 529 -110.76 86.94 -35.32
N THR A 530 -110.54 87.99 -36.11
CA THR A 530 -109.38 88.88 -35.91
C THR A 530 -109.40 89.56 -34.54
N ALA A 531 -110.59 89.79 -33.96
CA ALA A 531 -110.75 90.35 -32.61
C ALA A 531 -110.63 89.30 -31.48
N ASN A 532 -110.87 88.01 -31.77
CA ASN A 532 -110.68 86.91 -30.83
C ASN A 532 -110.12 85.68 -31.57
N PRO A 533 -108.79 85.52 -31.62
CA PRO A 533 -108.15 84.44 -32.37
C PRO A 533 -108.34 83.04 -31.78
N ASN A 534 -108.63 82.95 -30.47
CA ASN A 534 -108.72 81.68 -29.75
C ASN A 534 -109.97 81.62 -28.86
N PRO A 535 -111.18 81.63 -29.46
CA PRO A 535 -112.40 81.51 -28.67
C PRO A 535 -112.49 80.14 -27.99
N ALA A 536 -113.24 80.09 -26.89
CA ALA A 536 -113.51 78.84 -26.20
C ALA A 536 -114.11 77.79 -27.16
N TRP A 537 -113.71 76.54 -26.98
CA TRP A 537 -114.29 75.42 -27.72
C TRP A 537 -115.75 75.25 -27.36
N ILE A 538 -116.59 75.18 -28.38
CA ILE A 538 -118.00 74.91 -28.25
C ILE A 538 -118.21 73.44 -28.64
N THR A 539 -118.75 72.65 -27.73
CA THR A 539 -119.12 71.27 -28.03
C THR A 539 -120.26 71.25 -29.05
N ILE A 540 -120.08 70.49 -30.12
CA ILE A 540 -121.12 70.29 -31.12
C ILE A 540 -122.19 69.38 -30.50
N THR A 541 -123.43 69.82 -30.55
CA THR A 541 -124.57 69.08 -30.01
C THR A 541 -125.72 69.09 -31.02
N ALA A 542 -126.82 68.40 -30.71
CA ALA A 542 -128.04 68.38 -31.53
C ALA A 542 -128.59 69.78 -31.83
N ALA A 543 -128.33 70.78 -30.97
CA ALA A 543 -128.72 72.17 -31.22
C ALA A 543 -128.07 72.76 -32.48
N ASN A 544 -126.94 72.22 -32.93
CA ASN A 544 -126.24 72.62 -34.13
C ASN A 544 -126.53 71.70 -35.33
N ALA A 545 -127.57 70.85 -35.28
CA ALA A 545 -127.84 69.81 -36.28
C ALA A 545 -128.10 70.34 -37.70
N ALA A 546 -128.47 71.62 -37.84
CA ALA A 546 -128.58 72.26 -39.16
C ALA A 546 -127.22 72.40 -39.87
N VAL A 547 -126.12 72.42 -39.10
CA VAL A 547 -124.74 72.59 -39.58
C VAL A 547 -123.94 71.30 -39.46
N TYR A 548 -124.15 70.52 -38.39
CA TYR A 548 -123.32 69.37 -38.07
C TYR A 548 -124.11 68.08 -37.90
N SER A 549 -123.59 66.99 -38.45
CA SER A 549 -124.11 65.64 -38.27
C SER A 549 -123.00 64.71 -37.77
N ASN A 550 -123.37 63.57 -37.17
CA ASN A 550 -122.44 62.54 -36.72
C ASN A 550 -121.35 63.02 -35.72
N TYR A 551 -121.65 64.04 -34.90
CA TYR A 551 -120.73 64.70 -33.97
C TYR A 551 -120.35 63.89 -32.71
N ASP A 552 -120.87 62.66 -32.60
CA ASP A 552 -120.59 61.65 -31.58
C ASP A 552 -119.86 60.42 -32.16
N THR A 553 -119.47 60.48 -33.44
CA THR A 553 -118.78 59.41 -34.14
C THR A 553 -117.35 59.82 -34.55
N ALA A 554 -116.59 58.87 -35.11
CA ALA A 554 -115.27 59.12 -35.66
C ALA A 554 -115.26 60.11 -36.84
N THR A 555 -116.42 60.41 -37.43
CA THR A 555 -116.54 61.27 -38.62
C THR A 555 -117.59 62.36 -38.40
N LEU A 556 -117.16 63.61 -38.34
CA LEU A 556 -118.03 64.78 -38.27
C LEU A 556 -118.49 65.19 -39.68
N GLY A 557 -119.79 65.22 -39.92
CA GLY A 557 -120.39 65.82 -41.11
C GLY A 557 -120.65 67.32 -40.92
N ILE A 558 -120.40 68.12 -41.96
CA ILE A 558 -120.52 69.58 -41.94
C ILE A 558 -121.30 70.04 -43.17
N THR A 559 -122.33 70.85 -42.97
CA THR A 559 -123.16 71.45 -44.02
C THR A 559 -123.13 72.97 -43.92
N LYS A 560 -122.81 73.65 -45.02
CA LYS A 560 -122.75 75.11 -45.08
C LYS A 560 -124.15 75.72 -45.03
N THR A 561 -124.44 76.43 -43.95
CA THR A 561 -125.60 77.32 -43.77
C THR A 561 -125.23 78.78 -44.06
N SER A 562 -126.21 79.68 -44.02
CA SER A 562 -126.00 81.12 -44.23
C SER A 562 -125.01 81.74 -43.23
N THR A 563 -124.82 81.16 -42.05
CA THR A 563 -123.93 81.68 -41.00
C THR A 563 -122.71 80.80 -40.73
N LEU A 564 -122.84 79.47 -40.79
CA LEU A 564 -121.77 78.53 -40.41
C LEU A 564 -121.57 77.37 -41.42
N PRO A 565 -120.35 76.83 -41.58
CA PRO A 565 -119.11 77.31 -40.97
C PRO A 565 -118.63 78.61 -41.62
N ALA A 566 -118.09 79.54 -40.83
CA ALA A 566 -117.42 80.72 -41.35
C ALA A 566 -115.98 80.38 -41.75
N LYS A 567 -115.38 81.19 -42.63
CA LYS A 567 -113.98 80.99 -43.03
C LYS A 567 -113.07 81.01 -41.80
N GLY A 568 -112.28 79.95 -41.62
CA GLY A 568 -111.35 79.81 -40.49
C GLY A 568 -111.90 79.06 -39.26
N THR A 569 -113.12 78.51 -39.33
CA THR A 569 -113.66 77.65 -38.26
C THR A 569 -112.72 76.47 -37.99
N GLN A 570 -112.40 76.21 -36.73
CA GLN A 570 -111.52 75.12 -36.29
C GLN A 570 -112.30 74.05 -35.55
N TYR A 571 -111.79 72.83 -35.59
CA TYR A 571 -112.40 71.63 -35.02
C TYR A 571 -111.36 70.80 -34.25
N ARG A 572 -111.84 70.08 -33.24
CA ARG A 572 -111.09 69.03 -32.56
C ARG A 572 -112.05 67.97 -32.02
N VAL A 573 -111.50 66.83 -31.64
CA VAL A 573 -112.23 65.79 -30.91
C VAL A 573 -111.60 65.53 -29.55
N LEU A 574 -112.44 65.23 -28.57
CA LEU A 574 -112.04 64.65 -27.29
C LEU A 574 -112.48 63.19 -27.27
N ILE A 575 -111.60 62.30 -26.82
CA ILE A 575 -111.93 60.91 -26.51
C ILE A 575 -111.60 60.63 -25.04
N ASN A 576 -112.29 59.65 -24.44
CA ASN A 576 -112.03 59.21 -23.07
C ASN A 576 -111.58 57.75 -23.07
N GLU A 577 -110.36 57.47 -22.62
CA GLU A 577 -109.81 56.12 -22.51
C GLU A 577 -109.42 55.80 -21.06
N GLY A 578 -110.00 54.72 -20.52
CA GLY A 578 -110.11 54.44 -19.09
C GLY A 578 -108.83 54.62 -18.25
N ASP A 579 -107.72 54.02 -18.67
CA ASP A 579 -106.50 53.95 -17.83
C ASP A 579 -105.57 55.17 -17.97
N CYS A 580 -105.72 55.99 -19.02
CA CYS A 580 -104.87 57.17 -19.25
C CYS A 580 -105.66 58.50 -19.37
N GLY A 581 -106.98 58.49 -19.13
CA GLY A 581 -107.81 59.69 -19.02
C GLY A 581 -108.32 60.27 -20.35
N ILE A 582 -108.80 61.52 -20.31
CA ILE A 582 -109.34 62.23 -21.48
C ILE A 582 -108.20 62.78 -22.33
N LEU A 583 -108.20 62.43 -23.62
CA LEU A 583 -107.21 62.87 -24.59
C LEU A 583 -107.87 63.76 -25.66
N ALA A 584 -107.19 64.83 -26.05
CA ALA A 584 -107.62 65.74 -27.10
C ALA A 584 -106.83 65.51 -28.39
N SER A 585 -107.49 65.53 -29.54
CA SER A 585 -106.80 65.52 -30.83
C SER A 585 -106.04 66.82 -31.09
N ASP A 586 -105.18 66.78 -32.11
CA ASP A 586 -104.72 67.98 -32.81
C ASP A 586 -105.90 68.77 -33.45
N LEU A 587 -105.57 69.94 -34.01
CA LEU A 587 -106.55 70.88 -34.58
C LEU A 587 -106.72 70.68 -36.08
N ALA A 588 -107.97 70.66 -36.55
CA ALA A 588 -108.34 70.73 -37.97
C ALA A 588 -109.08 72.04 -38.28
N SER A 589 -109.04 72.52 -39.53
CA SER A 589 -109.69 73.77 -39.97
C SER A 589 -110.35 73.66 -41.33
#